data_AF-A0A1B6IB96-F1
#
_entry.id   AF-A0A1B6IB96-F1
#
_cell.length_a   1.000
_cell.length_b   1.000
_cell.length_c   1.000
_cell.angle_alpha   90.00
_cell.angle_beta   90.00
_cell.angle_gamma   90.00
#
_symmetry.space_group_name_H-M   'P 1'
#
loop_
_entity.id
_entity.type
_entity.pdbx_description
1 polymer ?
#
loop_
_entity_poly.entity_id
_entity_poly.type
_entity_poly.pdbx_seq_one_letter_code
_entity_poly.pdbx_strand_id
1 'polypeptide(L)'
;QPALLKPPSHFINYYLQLARVVIGGSEPHLRVALTDLRTNSKIRPLVPYFLNLVALSVNKLQRNGRLTDALLRTVEALVDNPHVDPSSQLAVNRAVNALLVVAIEPKAAKNSDDLLLRKRAAYLLAKVLICWSIELKQQMDIVRQ
;
A
#
# COMPACT_ATOMS: atom_id res chain seq x y z
N GLN A 1 9.93 -16.65 11.51
CA GLN A 1 9.72 -15.57 10.50
C GLN A 1 10.31 -16.06 9.18
N PRO A 2 9.55 -16.21 8.10
CA PRO A 2 10.19 -16.37 6.79
C PRO A 2 10.83 -15.03 6.44
N ALA A 3 12.16 -15.00 6.37
CA ALA A 3 12.90 -13.83 5.95
C ALA A 3 12.45 -13.47 4.53
N LEU A 4 12.01 -12.23 4.32
CA LEU A 4 11.82 -11.71 2.97
C LEU A 4 13.17 -11.88 2.25
N LEU A 5 13.20 -12.77 1.25
CA LEU A 5 14.38 -12.99 0.41
C LEU A 5 14.82 -11.62 -0.11
N LYS A 6 16.03 -11.19 0.26
CA LYS A 6 16.55 -9.88 -0.10
C LYS A 6 16.56 -9.79 -1.64
N PRO A 7 15.77 -8.89 -2.24
CA PRO A 7 15.72 -8.81 -3.69
C PRO A 7 17.09 -8.36 -4.23
N PRO A 8 17.41 -8.70 -5.49
CA PRO A 8 18.63 -8.25 -6.15
C PRO A 8 18.82 -6.72 -6.06
N SER A 9 20.07 -6.26 -6.12
CA SER A 9 20.43 -4.84 -5.91
C SER A 9 19.67 -3.86 -6.82
N HIS A 10 19.41 -4.24 -8.08
CA HIS A 10 18.65 -3.41 -9.02
C HIS A 10 17.18 -3.22 -8.59
N PHE A 11 16.54 -4.25 -8.01
CA PHE A 11 15.19 -4.14 -7.45
C PHE A 11 15.14 -3.23 -6.22
N ILE A 12 16.17 -3.29 -5.36
CA ILE A 12 16.27 -2.42 -4.18
C ILE A 12 16.43 -0.95 -4.61
N ASN A 13 17.29 -0.66 -5.59
CA ASN A 13 17.49 0.70 -6.09
C ASN A 13 16.20 1.26 -6.70
N TYR A 14 15.50 0.46 -7.50
CA TYR A 14 14.21 0.83 -8.07
C TYR A 14 13.17 1.11 -6.97
N TYR A 15 13.06 0.24 -5.96
CA TYR A 15 12.17 0.48 -4.80
C TYR A 15 12.51 1.79 -4.09
N LEU A 16 13.80 2.04 -3.81
CA LEU A 16 14.22 3.25 -3.09
C LEU A 16 13.89 4.53 -3.87
N GLN A 17 14.04 4.53 -5.19
CA GLN A 17 13.68 5.68 -6.01
C GLN A 17 12.18 5.95 -5.98
N LEU A 18 11.35 4.92 -6.16
CA LEU A 18 9.90 5.07 -6.07
C LEU A 18 9.43 5.47 -4.67
N ALA A 19 10.01 4.87 -3.62
CA ALA A 19 9.69 5.21 -2.24
C ALA A 19 10.00 6.68 -1.91
N ARG A 20 11.13 7.23 -2.40
CA ARG A 20 11.45 8.66 -2.25
C ARG A 20 10.42 9.54 -2.95
N VAL A 21 10.00 9.16 -4.15
CA VAL A 21 8.97 9.88 -4.90
C VAL A 21 7.63 9.86 -4.16
N VAL A 22 7.22 8.71 -3.60
CA VAL A 22 5.99 8.58 -2.80
C VAL A 22 6.04 9.44 -1.54
N ILE A 23 7.18 9.46 -0.84
CA ILE A 23 7.31 10.17 0.44
C ILE A 23 7.38 11.69 0.26
N GLY A 24 8.10 12.18 -0.77
CA GLY A 24 8.40 13.61 -0.89
C GLY A 24 8.41 14.19 -2.31
N GLY A 25 8.30 13.35 -3.35
CA GLY A 25 8.37 13.78 -4.74
C GLY A 25 7.23 14.70 -5.17
N SER A 26 7.46 15.53 -6.19
CA SER A 26 6.40 16.40 -6.73
C SER A 26 5.30 15.59 -7.43
N GLU A 27 4.11 16.17 -7.56
CA GLU A 27 2.94 15.50 -8.13
C GLU A 27 3.18 14.89 -9.53
N PRO A 28 3.92 15.52 -10.47
CA PRO A 28 4.26 14.90 -11.74
C PRO A 28 5.10 13.62 -11.58
N HIS A 29 6.10 13.64 -10.71
CA HIS A 29 6.93 12.45 -10.44
C HIS A 29 6.10 11.35 -9.78
N LEU A 30 5.21 11.71 -8.84
CA LEU A 30 4.30 10.76 -8.22
C LEU A 30 3.38 10.12 -9.26
N ARG A 31 2.82 10.89 -10.21
CA ARG A 31 2.00 10.33 -11.30
C ARG A 31 2.76 9.33 -12.16
N VAL A 32 4.01 9.63 -12.52
CA VAL A 32 4.85 8.70 -13.28
C VAL A 32 5.11 7.43 -12.48
N ALA A 33 5.51 7.57 -11.21
CA ALA A 33 5.74 6.44 -10.30
C ALA A 33 4.49 5.55 -10.15
N LEU A 34 3.32 6.14 -9.94
CA LEU A 34 2.05 5.41 -9.80
C LEU A 34 1.62 4.72 -11.09
N THR A 35 1.90 5.33 -12.25
CA THR A 35 1.61 4.71 -13.54
C THR A 35 2.47 3.46 -13.73
N ASP A 36 3.77 3.58 -13.46
CA ASP A 36 4.70 2.46 -13.52
C ASP A 36 4.30 1.35 -12.51
N LEU A 37 3.97 1.70 -11.27
CA LEU A 37 3.47 0.73 -10.29
C LEU A 37 2.20 -0.01 -10.74
N ARG A 38 1.35 0.63 -11.54
CA ARG A 38 0.10 0.03 -12.06
C ARG A 38 0.35 -0.93 -13.22
N THR A 39 1.38 -0.69 -14.04
CA THR A 39 1.58 -1.44 -15.29
C THR A 39 2.81 -2.35 -15.29
N ASN A 40 3.75 -2.18 -14.36
CA ASN A 40 5.01 -2.91 -14.36
C ASN A 40 4.81 -4.38 -13.95
N SER A 41 5.07 -5.29 -14.89
CA SER A 41 4.93 -6.73 -14.69
C SER A 41 5.99 -7.34 -13.78
N LYS A 42 7.10 -6.65 -13.54
CA LYS A 42 8.23 -7.11 -12.71
C LYS A 42 8.12 -6.64 -11.25
N ILE A 43 7.02 -5.98 -10.86
CA ILE A 43 6.87 -5.37 -9.52
C ILE A 43 6.68 -6.39 -8.39
N ARG A 44 6.25 -7.62 -8.71
CA ARG A 44 5.81 -8.64 -7.73
C ARG A 44 6.75 -8.82 -6.53
N PRO A 45 8.09 -8.93 -6.68
CA PRO A 45 9.00 -9.09 -5.54
C PRO A 45 9.04 -7.90 -4.59
N LEU A 46 8.62 -6.72 -5.07
CA LEU A 46 8.68 -5.45 -4.33
C LEU A 46 7.36 -5.08 -3.66
N VAL A 47 6.24 -5.72 -4.03
CA VAL A 47 4.91 -5.46 -3.46
C VAL A 47 4.94 -5.49 -1.92
N PRO A 48 5.54 -6.49 -1.24
CA PRO A 48 5.56 -6.51 0.22
C PRO A 48 6.29 -5.31 0.83
N TYR A 49 7.29 -4.75 0.14
CA TYR A 49 8.05 -3.59 0.59
C TYR A 49 7.21 -2.31 0.52
N PHE A 50 6.48 -2.10 -0.58
CA PHE A 50 5.56 -0.98 -0.70
C PHE A 50 4.39 -1.05 0.30
N LEU A 51 3.81 -2.23 0.52
CA LEU A 51 2.76 -2.41 1.51
C LEU A 51 3.26 -2.14 2.94
N ASN A 52 4.48 -2.59 3.26
CA ASN A 52 5.11 -2.25 4.54
C ASN A 52 5.45 -0.75 4.64
N LEU A 53 5.88 -0.10 3.56
CA LEU A 53 6.10 1.36 3.54
C LEU A 53 4.82 2.10 3.93
N VAL A 54 3.68 1.72 3.37
CA VAL A 54 2.36 2.28 3.72
C VAL A 54 2.04 2.04 5.18
N ALA A 55 2.12 0.78 5.64
CA ALA A 55 1.79 0.43 7.01
C ALA A 55 2.67 1.14 8.05
N LEU A 56 3.98 1.21 7.80
CA LEU A 56 4.91 1.90 8.70
C LEU A 56 4.67 3.40 8.70
N SER A 57 4.43 3.99 7.53
CA SER A 57 4.21 5.44 7.43
C SER A 57 2.93 5.88 8.13
N VAL A 58 1.84 5.11 8.00
CA VAL A 58 0.57 5.40 8.69
C VAL A 58 0.71 5.22 10.21
N ASN A 59 1.37 4.15 10.67
CA ASN A 59 1.40 3.80 12.10
C ASN A 59 2.48 4.54 12.90
N LYS A 60 3.53 5.05 12.25
CA LYS A 60 4.71 5.64 12.94
C LYS A 60 4.91 7.13 12.69
N LEU A 61 4.31 7.69 11.64
CA LEU A 61 4.46 9.10 11.32
C LEU A 61 3.20 9.87 11.70
N GLN A 62 3.37 11.15 12.04
CA GLN A 62 2.21 12.03 12.20
C GLN A 62 1.48 12.17 10.86
N ARG A 63 0.16 12.02 10.90
CA ARG A 63 -0.68 12.05 9.68
C ARG A 63 -0.59 13.39 8.96
N ASN A 64 -0.02 13.33 7.76
CA ASN A 64 0.09 14.43 6.81
C ASN A 64 -0.80 14.12 5.60
N GLY A 65 -1.69 15.04 5.24
CA GLY A 65 -2.66 14.81 4.17
C GLY A 65 -2.03 14.49 2.81
N ARG A 66 -0.93 15.17 2.44
CA ARG A 66 -0.23 14.93 1.18
C ARG A 66 0.43 13.55 1.16
N LEU A 67 1.11 13.18 2.25
CA LEU A 67 1.75 11.87 2.35
C LEU A 67 0.70 10.76 2.39
N THR A 68 -0.35 10.91 3.20
CA THR A 68 -1.44 9.93 3.28
C THR A 68 -2.10 9.74 1.91
N ASP A 69 -2.40 10.82 1.17
CA ASP A 69 -2.94 10.69 -0.20
C ASP A 69 -1.99 9.91 -1.12
N ALA A 70 -0.69 10.21 -1.10
CA ALA A 70 0.29 9.50 -1.90
C ALA A 70 0.39 8.00 -1.54
N LEU A 71 0.31 7.67 -0.24
CA LEU A 71 0.31 6.29 0.24
C LEU A 71 -0.96 5.54 -0.19
N LEU A 72 -2.15 6.16 -0.08
CA LEU A 72 -3.40 5.58 -0.55
C LEU A 72 -3.35 5.32 -2.07
N ARG A 73 -2.87 6.30 -2.85
CA ARG A 73 -2.69 6.15 -4.30
C ARG A 73 -1.69 5.05 -4.67
N THR A 74 -0.68 4.85 -3.83
CA THR A 74 0.30 3.76 -4.01
C THR A 74 -0.38 2.40 -3.85
N VAL A 75 -1.19 2.21 -2.82
CA VAL A 75 -1.96 0.97 -2.65
C VAL A 75 -2.95 0.78 -3.80
N GLU A 76 -3.65 1.84 -4.21
CA GLU A 76 -4.56 1.80 -5.36
C GLU A 76 -3.85 1.33 -6.64
N ALA A 77 -2.68 1.88 -6.96
CA ALA A 77 -1.90 1.47 -8.12
C ALA A 77 -1.47 0.00 -8.06
N LEU A 78 -1.11 -0.51 -6.87
CA LEU A 78 -0.74 -1.90 -6.67
C LEU A 78 -1.93 -2.85 -6.80
N VAL A 79 -3.10 -2.46 -6.30
CA VAL A 79 -4.35 -3.24 -6.44
C VAL A 79 -4.79 -3.32 -7.89
N ASP A 80 -4.61 -2.22 -8.64
CA ASP A 80 -4.96 -2.13 -10.06
C ASP A 80 -3.97 -2.87 -10.98
N ASN A 81 -2.82 -3.31 -10.48
CA ASN A 81 -1.81 -3.97 -11.30
C ASN A 81 -2.15 -5.47 -11.49
N PRO A 82 -2.41 -5.93 -12.72
CA PRO A 82 -2.82 -7.32 -13.00
C PRO A 82 -1.71 -8.35 -12.73
N HIS A 83 -0.47 -7.91 -12.57
CA HIS A 83 0.67 -8.78 -12.28
C HIS A 83 0.94 -8.95 -10.78
N VAL A 84 0.21 -8.21 -9.94
CA VAL A 84 0.27 -8.30 -8.48
C VAL A 84 -0.70 -9.37 -8.01
N ASP A 85 -0.15 -10.50 -7.55
CA ASP A 85 -0.88 -11.45 -6.72
C ASP A 85 -0.49 -11.17 -5.27
N PRO A 86 -1.44 -11.03 -4.33
CA PRO A 86 -1.19 -10.92 -2.90
C PRO A 86 -0.60 -12.24 -2.34
N SER A 87 0.57 -12.66 -2.78
CA SER A 87 1.36 -13.74 -2.15
C SER A 87 2.25 -13.15 -1.05
N SER A 88 1.64 -12.59 0.00
CA SER A 88 2.26 -12.33 1.30
C SER A 88 1.20 -11.85 2.30
N GLN A 89 0.49 -12.79 2.94
CA GLN A 89 -0.61 -12.47 3.86
C GLN A 89 -0.25 -11.42 4.91
N LEU A 90 0.99 -11.45 5.45
CA LEU A 90 1.40 -10.51 6.50
C LEU A 90 1.50 -9.05 6.02
N ALA A 91 2.07 -8.79 4.84
CA ALA A 91 2.21 -7.42 4.34
C ALA A 91 0.85 -6.86 3.90
N VAL A 92 0.00 -7.70 3.33
CA VAL A 92 -1.40 -7.38 3.00
C VAL A 92 -2.18 -7.02 4.26
N ASN A 93 -2.14 -7.85 5.31
CA ASN A 93 -2.85 -7.58 6.57
C ASN A 93 -2.40 -6.25 7.21
N ARG A 94 -1.10 -5.93 7.14
CA ARG A 94 -0.57 -4.66 7.65
C ARG A 94 -1.09 -3.46 6.85
N ALA A 95 -1.16 -3.58 5.52
CA ALA A 95 -1.72 -2.52 4.68
C ALA A 95 -3.23 -2.34 4.92
N VAL A 96 -3.98 -3.44 5.04
CA VAL A 96 -5.42 -3.43 5.39
C VAL A 96 -5.64 -2.72 6.72
N ASN A 97 -4.88 -3.05 7.76
CA ASN A 97 -4.96 -2.37 9.06
C ASN A 97 -4.63 -0.88 8.95
N ALA A 98 -3.63 -0.51 8.14
CA ALA A 98 -3.30 0.90 7.92
C ALA A 98 -4.42 1.66 7.20
N LEU A 99 -5.07 1.05 6.20
CA LEU A 99 -6.24 1.64 5.55
C LEU A 99 -7.41 1.80 6.52
N LEU A 100 -7.64 0.81 7.38
CA LEU A 100 -8.67 0.88 8.42
C LEU A 100 -8.41 2.02 9.39
N VAL A 101 -7.17 2.14 9.91
CA VAL A 101 -6.75 3.26 10.78
C VAL A 101 -7.04 4.60 10.14
N VAL A 102 -6.62 4.80 8.88
CA VAL A 102 -6.90 6.05 8.15
C VAL A 102 -8.41 6.27 7.96
N ALA A 103 -9.20 5.23 7.74
CA ALA A 103 -10.64 5.37 7.55
C ALA A 103 -11.40 5.74 8.84
N ILE A 104 -10.99 5.20 10.01
CA ILE A 104 -11.74 5.32 11.26
C ILE A 104 -11.23 6.43 12.19
N GLU A 105 -9.93 6.69 12.20
CA GLU A 105 -9.35 7.65 13.13
C GLU A 105 -9.44 9.06 12.54
N PRO A 106 -10.07 10.04 13.20
CA PRO A 106 -10.11 11.42 12.71
C PRO A 106 -8.77 12.13 12.89
N LYS A 107 -8.50 13.10 12.00
CA LYS A 107 -7.62 14.26 12.20
C LYS A 107 -7.24 14.64 13.64
N ALA A 108 -6.11 14.23 14.24
CA ALA A 108 -5.78 14.69 15.60
C ALA A 108 -5.61 16.23 15.71
N ALA A 109 -5.32 16.90 14.59
CA ALA A 109 -5.20 18.35 14.56
C ALA A 109 -6.58 19.03 14.51
N LYS A 110 -6.82 19.98 15.45
CA LYS A 110 -8.04 20.80 15.50
C LYS A 110 -8.30 21.48 14.15
N ASN A 111 -9.55 21.44 13.69
CA ASN A 111 -10.04 22.03 12.43
C ASN A 111 -9.43 21.48 11.13
N SER A 112 -8.77 20.32 11.17
CA SER A 112 -8.40 19.61 9.94
C SER A 112 -9.44 18.54 9.63
N ASP A 113 -10.44 18.90 8.82
CA ASP A 113 -11.37 17.90 8.30
C ASP A 113 -10.64 17.04 7.25
N ASP A 114 -10.34 15.80 7.61
CA ASP A 114 -9.72 14.82 6.73
C ASP A 114 -10.73 13.81 6.16
N LEU A 115 -12.03 14.12 6.25
CA LEU A 115 -13.13 13.26 5.77
C LEU A 115 -12.92 12.73 4.35
N LEU A 116 -12.36 13.53 3.44
CA LEU A 116 -12.07 13.09 2.07
C LEU A 116 -11.05 11.94 2.04
N LEU A 117 -9.96 12.05 2.82
CA LEU A 117 -8.95 11.00 2.93
C LEU A 117 -9.52 9.75 3.59
N ARG A 118 -10.35 9.93 4.62
CA ARG A 118 -11.03 8.84 5.32
C ARG A 118 -11.98 8.07 4.39
N LYS A 119 -12.79 8.79 3.61
CA LYS A 119 -13.67 8.22 2.59
C LYS A 119 -12.88 7.47 1.51
N ARG A 120 -11.77 8.05 1.03
CA ARG A 120 -10.89 7.39 0.06
C ARG A 120 -10.28 6.11 0.63
N ALA A 121 -9.80 6.15 1.88
CA ALA A 121 -9.26 4.98 2.55
C ALA A 121 -10.31 3.88 2.73
N ALA A 122 -11.55 4.22 3.10
CA ALA A 122 -12.65 3.26 3.22
C ALA A 122 -13.01 2.61 1.88
N TYR A 123 -13.11 3.39 0.79
CA TYR A 123 -13.34 2.84 -0.54
C TYR A 123 -12.21 1.91 -0.98
N LEU A 124 -10.96 2.33 -0.74
CA LEU A 124 -9.79 1.55 -1.10
C LEU A 124 -9.68 0.27 -0.26
N LEU A 125 -10.04 0.32 1.02
CA LEU A 125 -10.13 -0.85 1.88
C LEU A 125 -11.11 -1.87 1.31
N ALA A 126 -12.32 -1.44 0.93
CA ALA A 126 -13.30 -2.33 0.30
C ALA A 126 -12.75 -2.94 -1.00
N LYS A 127 -12.14 -2.11 -1.87
CA LYS A 127 -11.52 -2.57 -3.12
C LYS A 127 -10.42 -3.61 -2.88
N VAL A 128 -9.53 -3.38 -1.91
CA VAL A 128 -8.47 -4.30 -1.52
C VAL A 128 -9.07 -5.65 -1.08
N LEU A 129 -10.05 -5.63 -0.18
CA LEU A 129 -10.67 -6.85 0.34
C LEU A 129 -11.30 -7.69 -0.78
N ILE A 130 -11.97 -7.05 -1.73
CA ILE A 130 -12.61 -7.70 -2.89
C ILE A 130 -11.56 -8.21 -3.89
N CYS A 131 -10.72 -7.33 -4.42
CA CYS A 131 -9.78 -7.66 -5.50
C CYS A 131 -8.72 -8.68 -5.08
N TRP A 132 -8.29 -8.64 -3.81
CA TRP A 132 -7.31 -9.59 -3.29
C TRP A 132 -7.95 -10.80 -2.62
N SER A 133 -9.29 -10.88 -2.59
CA SER A 133 -10.06 -12.05 -2.16
C SER A 133 -9.54 -12.65 -0.85
N ILE A 134 -9.29 -11.77 0.14
CA ILE A 134 -8.54 -12.12 1.36
C ILE A 134 -9.22 -13.27 2.12
N GLU A 135 -10.55 -13.29 2.15
CA GLU A 135 -11.34 -14.36 2.80
C GLU A 135 -11.23 -15.72 2.07
N LEU A 136 -11.29 -15.74 0.74
CA LEU A 136 -11.19 -16.98 -0.05
C LEU A 136 -9.79 -17.60 0.05
N LYS A 137 -8.74 -16.78 0.07
CA LYS A 137 -7.36 -17.26 0.20
C LYS A 137 -7.09 -17.82 1.60
N GLN A 138 -7.60 -17.18 2.65
CA GLN A 138 -7.54 -17.70 4.02
C GLN A 138 -8.26 -19.04 4.17
N GLN A 139 -9.45 -19.19 3.59
CA GLN A 139 -10.19 -20.46 3.60
C GLN A 139 -9.46 -21.57 2.84
N MET A 140 -8.89 -21.26 1.66
CA MET A 140 -8.11 -22.24 0.89
C MET A 140 -6.85 -22.72 1.62
N ASP A 141 -6.19 -21.85 2.37
CA ASP A 141 -4.98 -22.20 3.12
C ASP A 141 -5.28 -23.09 4.35
N ILE A 142 -6.48 -22.99 4.94
CA ILE A 142 -6.95 -23.89 6.01
C ILE A 142 -7.22 -25.30 5.46
N VAL A 143 -7.83 -25.41 4.27
CA VAL A 143 -8.17 -26.70 3.63
C VAL A 143 -6.91 -27.44 3.12
N ARG A 144 -5.81 -26.73 2.91
CA ARG A 144 -4.53 -27.28 2.41
C ARG A 144 -3.57 -27.72 3.52
N GLN A 145 -3.92 -27.52 4.79
CA GLN A 145 -3.21 -28.04 5.96
C GLN A 145 -3.81 -29.38 6.39
#